data_AF-A0A939IWP0-F1
#
_entry.id   AF-A0A939IWP0-F1
#
_cell.length_a   1.000
_cell.length_b   1.000
_cell.length_c   1.000
_cell.angle_alpha   90.00
_cell.angle_beta   90.00
_cell.angle_gamma   90.00
#
_symmetry.space_group_name_H-M   'P 1'
#
loop_
_entity.id
_entity.type
_entity.pdbx_description
1 polymer ?
#
loop_
_entity_poly.entity_id
_entity_poly.type
_entity_poly.pdbx_seq_one_letter_code
_entity_poly.pdbx_strand_id
1 'polypeptide(L)'
;MWEFLLRGSYPITVWLFLALIGMALGRLSLHRSATAWGFVLAGSVLLVAAHLVALVPVSDRLLQAAVFDISPHSGAMVELVAALGLGLLVVGVCLGASHPLRWQLLPVAALGSMPLTAYTPHVVSYFVMARPDGRLAESQILLWSTAILLVACALWSALIGRGPLETLAARAGDAAAMLRP
;
A
#
# COMPACT_ATOMS: atom_id res chain seq x y z
N MET A 1 -22.67 4.66 9.52
CA MET A 1 -21.30 4.09 9.69
C MET A 1 -21.01 3.00 8.67
N TRP A 2 -21.85 1.97 8.52
CA TRP A 2 -21.63 0.86 7.58
C TRP A 2 -21.57 1.26 6.09
N GLU A 3 -22.40 2.20 5.64
CA GLU A 3 -22.37 2.69 4.25
C GLU A 3 -21.03 3.35 3.87
N PHE A 4 -20.37 4.04 4.81
CA PHE A 4 -19.05 4.63 4.58
C PHE A 4 -17.98 3.54 4.38
N LEU A 5 -18.04 2.47 5.18
CA LEU A 5 -17.09 1.36 5.10
C LEU A 5 -17.27 0.50 3.85
N LEU A 6 -18.50 0.41 3.32
CA LEU A 6 -18.83 -0.47 2.20
C LEU A 6 -18.90 0.24 0.84
N ARG A 7 -19.28 1.52 0.81
CA ARG A 7 -19.47 2.31 -0.43
C ARG A 7 -18.78 3.68 -0.43
N GLY A 8 -18.03 4.01 0.62
CA GLY A 8 -17.23 5.24 0.63
C GLY A 8 -16.04 5.16 -0.33
N SER A 9 -15.28 6.25 -0.45
CA SER A 9 -14.10 6.34 -1.33
C SER A 9 -12.99 5.33 -1.00
N TYR A 10 -13.03 4.71 0.18
CA TYR A 10 -12.08 3.68 0.60
C TYR A 10 -12.84 2.46 1.14
N PRO A 11 -13.51 1.69 0.27
CA PRO A 11 -14.37 0.61 0.71
C PRO A 11 -13.53 -0.58 1.21
N ILE A 12 -13.78 -1.02 2.45
CA ILE A 12 -12.96 -2.03 3.12
C ILE A 12 -12.93 -3.36 2.36
N THR A 13 -13.99 -3.67 1.62
CA THR A 13 -14.12 -4.88 0.81
C THR A 13 -13.05 -4.96 -0.28
N VAL A 14 -12.79 -3.85 -0.96
CA VAL A 14 -11.76 -3.72 -2.00
C VAL A 14 -10.37 -3.84 -1.40
N TRP A 15 -10.08 -3.01 -0.39
CA TRP A 15 -8.74 -2.92 0.18
C TRP A 15 -8.34 -4.19 0.93
N LEU A 16 -9.29 -4.81 1.66
CA LEU A 16 -9.05 -6.08 2.34
C LEU A 16 -8.80 -7.20 1.32
N PHE A 17 -9.53 -7.24 0.22
CA PHE A 17 -9.30 -8.22 -0.85
C PHE A 17 -7.89 -8.10 -1.43
N LEU A 18 -7.45 -6.89 -1.78
CA LEU A 18 -6.08 -6.64 -2.26
C LEU A 18 -5.03 -7.01 -1.21
N ALA A 19 -5.27 -6.70 0.06
CA ALA A 19 -4.39 -7.06 1.17
C ALA A 19 -4.26 -8.59 1.34
N LEU A 20 -5.38 -9.32 1.26
CA LEU A 20 -5.41 -10.79 1.31
C LEU A 20 -4.63 -11.42 0.14
N ILE A 21 -4.79 -10.87 -1.07
CA ILE A 21 -3.99 -11.30 -2.23
C ILE A 21 -2.50 -11.07 -1.98
N GLY A 22 -2.12 -9.88 -1.48
CA GLY A 22 -0.74 -9.58 -1.13
C GLY A 22 -0.16 -10.58 -0.12
N MET A 23 -0.91 -10.93 0.91
CA MET A 23 -0.51 -11.95 1.89
C MET A 23 -0.39 -13.35 1.28
N ALA A 24 -1.29 -13.72 0.35
CA ALA A 24 -1.21 -14.99 -0.35
C ALA A 24 0.05 -15.06 -1.24
N LEU A 25 0.33 -13.98 -2.00
CA LEU A 25 1.52 -13.86 -2.85
C LEU A 25 2.82 -13.83 -2.03
N GLY A 26 2.79 -13.25 -0.84
CA GLY A 26 3.92 -13.22 0.08
C GLY A 26 4.38 -14.60 0.57
N ARG A 27 3.57 -15.65 0.36
CA ARG A 27 3.96 -17.05 0.63
C ARG A 27 4.84 -17.67 -0.45
N LEU A 28 4.97 -17.01 -1.61
CA LEU A 28 5.85 -17.47 -2.68
C LEU A 28 7.31 -17.25 -2.32
N SER A 29 8.21 -18.00 -2.96
CA SER A 29 9.65 -17.85 -2.74
C SER A 29 10.18 -16.55 -3.37
N LEU A 30 10.14 -15.46 -2.62
CA LEU A 30 10.58 -14.13 -3.07
C LEU A 30 12.10 -14.03 -3.28
N HIS A 31 12.88 -14.98 -2.75
CA HIS A 31 14.33 -15.07 -2.94
C HIS A 31 14.74 -15.54 -4.34
N ARG A 32 13.81 -16.12 -5.12
CA ARG A 32 14.11 -16.58 -6.48
C ARG A 32 13.86 -15.45 -7.48
N SER A 33 14.87 -15.18 -8.31
CA SER A 33 14.76 -14.21 -9.42
C SER A 33 13.61 -14.54 -10.38
N ALA A 34 13.30 -15.83 -10.57
CA ALA A 34 12.16 -16.25 -11.37
C ALA A 34 10.82 -15.72 -10.84
N THR A 35 10.64 -15.64 -9.52
CA THR A 35 9.41 -15.08 -8.91
C THR A 35 9.30 -13.58 -9.19
N ALA A 36 10.43 -12.86 -9.09
CA ALA A 36 10.48 -11.43 -9.39
C ALA A 36 10.08 -11.16 -10.86
N TRP A 37 10.67 -11.88 -11.81
CA TRP A 37 10.30 -11.76 -13.23
C TRP A 37 8.87 -12.21 -13.52
N GLY A 38 8.38 -13.26 -12.83
CA GLY A 38 6.99 -13.68 -12.90
C GLY A 38 6.02 -12.59 -12.48
N PHE A 39 6.32 -11.87 -11.39
CA PHE A 39 5.54 -10.72 -10.93
C PHE A 39 5.61 -9.53 -11.87
N VAL A 40 6.79 -9.22 -12.42
CA VAL A 40 6.93 -8.16 -13.44
C VAL A 40 6.05 -8.49 -14.65
N LEU A 41 6.17 -9.69 -15.21
CA LEU A 41 5.42 -10.09 -16.39
C LEU A 41 3.92 -10.12 -16.14
N ALA A 42 3.47 -10.82 -15.09
CA ALA A 42 2.05 -10.91 -14.76
C ALA A 42 1.47 -9.52 -14.44
N GLY A 43 2.22 -8.71 -13.68
CA GLY A 43 1.83 -7.35 -13.33
C GLY A 43 1.67 -6.45 -14.55
N SER A 44 2.66 -6.45 -15.46
CA SER A 44 2.59 -5.70 -16.71
C SER A 44 1.42 -6.16 -17.58
N VAL A 45 1.19 -7.47 -17.72
CA VAL A 45 0.08 -8.00 -18.52
C VAL A 45 -1.27 -7.56 -17.95
N LEU A 46 -1.48 -7.72 -16.64
CA LEU A 46 -2.74 -7.32 -15.99
C LEU A 46 -2.97 -5.81 -16.09
N LEU A 47 -1.92 -5.01 -15.85
CA LEU A 47 -1.99 -3.56 -15.92
C LEU A 47 -2.38 -3.08 -17.32
N VAL A 48 -1.69 -3.59 -18.35
CA VAL A 48 -1.95 -3.23 -19.75
C VAL A 48 -3.32 -3.73 -20.18
N ALA A 49 -3.66 -4.98 -19.89
CA ALA A 49 -4.96 -5.54 -20.25
C ALA A 49 -6.11 -4.75 -19.63
N ALA A 50 -6.01 -4.38 -18.35
CA ALA A 50 -7.00 -3.55 -17.67
C ALA A 50 -7.17 -2.19 -18.37
N HIS A 51 -6.07 -1.49 -18.67
CA HIS A 51 -6.14 -0.20 -19.36
C HIS A 51 -6.72 -0.33 -20.78
N LEU A 52 -6.39 -1.39 -21.52
CA LEU A 52 -6.96 -1.65 -22.83
C LEU A 52 -8.45 -1.95 -22.76
N VAL A 53 -8.89 -2.73 -21.77
CA VAL A 53 -10.32 -3.01 -21.52
C VAL A 53 -11.08 -1.73 -21.17
N ALA A 54 -10.48 -0.81 -20.40
CA ALA A 54 -11.09 0.48 -20.08
C ALA A 54 -11.36 1.38 -21.31
N LEU A 55 -10.69 1.13 -22.45
CA LEU A 55 -10.92 1.87 -23.70
C LEU A 55 -12.17 1.40 -24.46
N VAL A 56 -12.76 0.25 -24.08
CA VAL A 56 -13.95 -0.26 -24.74
C VAL A 56 -15.14 0.65 -24.42
N PRO A 57 -15.78 1.27 -25.43
CA PRO A 57 -16.92 2.15 -25.17
C PRO A 57 -18.12 1.32 -24.71
N VAL A 58 -18.70 1.69 -23.57
CA VAL A 58 -19.90 1.05 -23.01
C VAL A 58 -21.00 2.10 -22.84
N SER A 59 -22.17 1.81 -23.38
CA SER A 59 -23.33 2.71 -23.33
C SER A 59 -24.09 2.65 -21.99
N ASP A 60 -24.05 1.49 -21.32
CA ASP A 60 -24.70 1.31 -20.03
C ASP A 60 -23.87 1.95 -18.91
N ARG A 61 -24.48 2.93 -18.22
CA ARG A 61 -23.82 3.68 -17.13
C ARG A 61 -23.50 2.83 -15.92
N LEU A 62 -24.34 1.86 -15.58
CA LEU A 62 -24.10 0.98 -14.43
C LEU A 62 -22.97 0.02 -14.72
N LEU A 63 -22.95 -0.54 -15.94
CA LEU A 63 -21.86 -1.41 -16.38
C LEU A 63 -20.55 -0.62 -16.49
N GLN A 64 -20.58 0.60 -17.02
CA GLN A 64 -19.42 1.49 -17.06
C GLN A 64 -18.87 1.72 -15.66
N ALA A 65 -19.72 2.15 -14.71
CA ALA A 65 -19.30 2.47 -13.35
C ALA A 65 -18.80 1.25 -12.56
N ALA A 66 -19.39 0.06 -12.76
CA ALA A 66 -19.04 -1.12 -11.97
C ALA A 66 -17.83 -1.89 -12.52
N VAL A 67 -17.61 -1.87 -13.84
CA VAL A 67 -16.63 -2.74 -14.50
C VAL A 67 -15.53 -1.93 -15.19
N PHE A 68 -15.88 -0.90 -15.96
CA PHE A 68 -14.95 -0.26 -16.90
C PHE A 68 -14.38 1.08 -16.42
N ASP A 69 -14.88 1.61 -15.30
CA ASP A 69 -14.32 2.84 -14.72
C ASP A 69 -12.86 2.60 -14.29
N ILE A 70 -12.02 3.58 -14.59
CA ILE A 70 -10.59 3.60 -14.25
C ILE A 70 -10.23 4.85 -13.45
N SER A 71 -11.24 5.66 -13.11
CA SER A 71 -11.06 6.80 -12.22
C SER A 71 -10.48 6.31 -10.89
N PRO A 72 -9.54 7.06 -10.28
CA PRO A 72 -9.02 6.73 -8.97
C PRO A 72 -10.14 6.55 -7.96
N HIS A 73 -10.08 5.46 -7.20
CA HIS A 73 -11.01 5.10 -6.15
C HIS A 73 -12.45 4.82 -6.63
N SER A 74 -12.65 4.54 -7.91
CA SER A 74 -13.95 4.08 -8.44
C SER A 74 -14.38 2.74 -7.82
N GLY A 75 -13.41 1.88 -7.49
CA GLY A 75 -13.64 0.52 -7.01
C GLY A 75 -14.15 -0.42 -8.10
N ALA A 76 -14.11 0.00 -9.37
CA ALA A 76 -14.53 -0.80 -10.52
C ALA A 76 -13.55 -1.96 -10.77
N MET A 77 -14.06 -3.05 -11.35
CA MET A 77 -13.27 -4.27 -11.57
C MET A 77 -11.96 -3.99 -12.33
N VAL A 78 -12.00 -3.19 -13.39
CA VAL A 78 -10.82 -2.86 -14.19
C VAL A 78 -9.79 -2.04 -13.40
N GLU A 79 -10.23 -1.10 -12.57
CA GLU A 79 -9.33 -0.38 -11.65
C GLU A 79 -8.65 -1.35 -10.66
N LEU A 80 -9.39 -2.31 -10.11
CA LEU A 80 -8.83 -3.30 -9.17
C LEU A 80 -7.79 -4.21 -9.84
N VAL A 81 -8.06 -4.66 -11.07
CA VAL A 81 -7.11 -5.47 -11.85
C VAL A 81 -5.87 -4.64 -12.21
N ALA A 82 -6.06 -3.38 -12.60
CA ALA A 82 -4.95 -2.47 -12.87
C ALA A 82 -4.10 -2.23 -11.61
N ALA A 83 -4.72 -1.99 -10.45
CA ALA A 83 -4.03 -1.78 -9.18
C ALA A 83 -3.27 -3.03 -8.73
N LEU A 84 -3.87 -4.22 -8.86
CA LEU A 84 -3.19 -5.49 -8.59
C LEU A 84 -2.00 -5.71 -9.54
N GLY A 85 -2.20 -5.43 -10.84
CA GLY A 85 -1.16 -5.53 -11.84
C GLY A 85 0.01 -4.59 -11.55
N LEU A 86 -0.27 -3.33 -11.23
CA LEU A 86 0.73 -2.35 -10.82
C LEU A 86 1.46 -2.80 -9.54
N GLY A 87 0.74 -3.31 -8.54
CA GLY A 87 1.33 -3.82 -7.30
C GLY A 87 2.31 -4.96 -7.55
N LEU A 88 1.91 -5.95 -8.36
CA LEU A 88 2.78 -7.05 -8.78
C LEU A 88 4.03 -6.55 -9.52
N LEU A 89 3.85 -5.64 -10.47
CA LEU A 89 4.95 -5.05 -11.22
C LEU A 89 5.95 -4.35 -10.29
N VAL A 90 5.47 -3.50 -9.39
CA VAL A 90 6.30 -2.77 -8.43
C VAL A 90 7.04 -3.75 -7.51
N VAL A 91 6.36 -4.75 -6.95
CA VAL A 91 7.00 -5.75 -6.08
C VAL A 91 8.05 -6.55 -6.86
N GLY A 92 7.75 -6.98 -8.08
CA GLY A 92 8.72 -7.69 -8.94
C GLY A 92 9.97 -6.85 -9.22
N VAL A 93 9.80 -5.56 -9.54
CA VAL A 93 10.93 -4.63 -9.74
C VAL A 93 11.72 -4.44 -8.44
N CYS A 94 11.06 -4.24 -7.30
CA CYS A 94 11.70 -4.11 -6.00
C CYS A 94 12.52 -5.35 -5.62
N LEU A 95 11.99 -6.56 -5.87
CA LEU A 95 12.73 -7.80 -5.64
C LEU A 95 13.97 -7.90 -6.54
N GLY A 96 13.86 -7.53 -7.82
CA GLY A 96 15.00 -7.46 -8.73
C GLY A 96 16.06 -6.42 -8.33
N ALA A 97 15.62 -5.25 -7.84
CA ALA A 97 16.48 -4.16 -7.42
C ALA A 97 17.10 -4.36 -6.01
N SER A 98 16.56 -5.29 -5.21
CA SER A 98 16.96 -5.50 -3.82
C SER A 98 18.45 -5.81 -3.65
N HIS A 99 19.04 -6.60 -4.54
CA HIS A 99 20.45 -6.98 -4.45
C HIS A 99 21.42 -5.81 -4.77
N PRO A 100 21.30 -5.11 -5.92
CA PRO A 100 22.21 -4.02 -6.25
C PRO A 100 22.01 -2.76 -5.39
N LEU A 101 20.79 -2.46 -4.92
CA LEU A 101 20.47 -1.22 -4.21
C LEU A 101 20.28 -1.41 -2.70
N ARG A 102 20.68 -2.55 -2.12
CA ARG A 102 20.38 -2.89 -0.71
C ARG A 102 20.68 -1.75 0.28
N TRP A 103 21.83 -1.08 0.13
CA TRP A 103 22.27 -0.01 1.04
C TRP A 103 21.42 1.26 0.90
N GLN A 104 21.03 1.61 -0.32
CA GLN A 104 20.19 2.77 -0.60
C GLN A 104 18.74 2.53 -0.16
N LEU A 105 18.29 1.28 -0.22
CA LEU A 105 16.96 0.86 0.19
C LEU A 105 16.84 0.62 1.70
N LEU A 106 17.93 0.61 2.47
CA LEU A 106 17.88 0.39 3.93
C LEU A 106 16.95 1.37 4.66
N PRO A 107 16.98 2.69 4.42
CA PRO A 107 16.07 3.62 5.10
C PRO A 107 14.61 3.38 4.70
N VAL A 108 14.37 3.05 3.43
CA VAL A 108 13.03 2.74 2.90
C VAL A 108 12.52 1.43 3.50
N ALA A 109 13.38 0.42 3.64
CA ALA A 109 13.06 -0.85 4.27
C ALA A 109 12.79 -0.68 5.78
N ALA A 110 13.57 0.17 6.45
CA ALA A 110 13.36 0.50 7.86
C ALA A 110 12.01 1.19 8.09
N LEU A 111 11.70 2.21 7.28
CA LEU A 111 10.39 2.88 7.29
C LEU A 111 9.25 1.88 7.02
N GLY A 112 9.41 1.04 6.00
CA GLY A 112 8.42 0.01 5.64
C GLY A 112 8.24 -1.09 6.69
N SER A 113 9.23 -1.31 7.57
CA SER A 113 9.13 -2.25 8.68
C SER A 113 8.38 -1.71 9.90
N MET A 114 8.04 -0.42 9.91
CA MET A 114 7.38 0.29 11.01
C MET A 114 6.18 1.12 10.54
N PRO A 115 5.22 0.53 9.80
CA PRO A 115 4.16 1.29 9.15
C PRO A 115 3.22 1.97 10.15
N LEU A 116 2.88 1.36 11.28
CA LEU A 116 2.00 1.95 12.29
C LEU A 116 2.71 3.10 13.02
N THR A 117 3.96 2.88 13.43
CA THR A 117 4.81 3.91 14.05
C THR A 117 5.02 5.09 13.11
N ALA A 118 5.17 4.89 11.81
CA ALA A 118 5.36 5.98 10.85
C ALA A 118 4.02 6.68 10.51
N TYR A 119 2.95 5.90 10.33
CA TYR A 119 1.65 6.42 9.89
C TYR A 119 0.96 7.24 10.97
N THR A 120 1.04 6.84 12.25
CA THR A 120 0.38 7.57 13.35
C THR A 120 0.87 9.03 13.46
N PRO A 121 2.18 9.33 13.57
CA PRO A 121 2.68 10.70 13.55
C PRO A 121 2.38 11.44 12.26
N HIS A 122 2.39 10.76 11.10
CA HIS A 122 2.04 11.38 9.82
C HIS A 122 0.60 11.92 9.85
N VAL A 123 -0.36 11.09 10.25
CA VAL A 123 -1.78 11.47 10.36
C VAL A 123 -1.97 12.57 11.41
N VAL A 124 -1.32 12.45 12.58
CA VAL A 124 -1.39 13.49 13.62
C VAL A 124 -0.82 14.82 13.11
N SER A 125 0.30 14.79 12.38
CA SER A 125 0.90 16.00 11.81
C SER A 125 -0.06 16.70 10.85
N TYR A 126 -0.80 15.94 10.04
CA TYR A 126 -1.82 16.48 9.15
C TYR A 126 -2.91 17.20 9.94
N PHE A 127 -3.45 16.60 11.01
CA PHE A 127 -4.49 17.23 11.84
C PHE A 127 -4.02 18.47 12.59
N VAL A 128 -2.78 18.48 13.08
CA VAL A 128 -2.20 19.60 13.83
C VAL A 128 -1.86 20.78 12.92
N MET A 129 -1.41 20.50 11.69
CA MET A 129 -0.90 21.51 10.76
C MET A 129 -1.95 21.95 9.71
N ALA A 130 -3.11 21.29 9.66
CA ALA A 130 -4.23 21.68 8.81
C ALA A 130 -4.74 23.07 9.21
N ARG A 131 -4.62 24.04 8.30
CA ARG A 131 -5.15 25.38 8.49
C ARG A 131 -6.67 25.43 8.20
N PRO A 132 -7.43 26.37 8.82
CA PRO A 132 -8.87 26.51 8.62
C PRO A 132 -9.30 26.85 7.19
N ASP A 133 -8.37 27.36 6.37
CA ASP A 133 -8.57 27.69 4.95
C ASP A 133 -8.39 26.47 4.02
N GLY A 134 -8.06 25.30 4.56
CA GLY A 134 -7.92 24.04 3.80
C GLY A 134 -6.74 24.03 2.83
N ARG A 135 -5.93 25.09 2.78
CA ARG A 135 -4.76 25.19 1.89
C ARG A 135 -3.51 24.82 2.66
N LEU A 136 -3.03 23.61 2.41
CA LEU A 136 -1.70 23.21 2.83
C LEU A 136 -0.68 23.90 1.91
N ALA A 137 0.51 24.18 2.43
CA ALA A 137 1.70 24.07 1.59
C ALA A 137 1.88 22.56 1.28
N GLU A 138 1.02 22.01 0.41
CA GLU A 138 0.80 20.56 0.20
C GLU A 138 2.11 19.82 -0.07
N SER A 139 2.98 20.39 -0.89
CA SER A 139 4.26 19.77 -1.26
C SER A 139 5.29 19.80 -0.13
N GLN A 140 5.35 20.86 0.67
CA GLN A 140 6.39 21.01 1.69
C GLN A 140 6.11 20.17 2.93
N ILE A 141 4.87 20.15 3.42
CA ILE A 141 4.51 19.32 4.58
C ILE A 141 4.69 17.84 4.23
N LEU A 142 4.28 17.42 3.03
CA LEU A 142 4.48 16.06 2.55
C LEU A 142 5.96 15.71 2.42
N LEU A 143 6.77 16.59 1.83
CA LEU A 143 8.22 16.39 1.70
C LEU A 143 8.90 16.28 3.07
N TRP A 144 8.63 17.22 3.98
CA TRP A 144 9.25 17.24 5.30
C TRP A 144 8.81 16.07 6.17
N SER A 145 7.51 15.77 6.21
CA SER A 145 7.02 14.61 6.97
C SER A 145 7.61 13.30 6.43
N THR A 146 7.70 13.13 5.11
CA THR A 146 8.34 11.96 4.49
C THR A 146 9.82 11.87 4.85
N ALA A 147 10.57 12.97 4.69
CA ALA A 147 12.00 13.00 5.00
C ALA A 147 12.29 12.72 6.48
N ILE A 148 11.54 13.36 7.38
CA ILE A 148 11.68 13.19 8.83
C ILE A 148 11.36 11.75 9.22
N LEU A 149 10.26 11.17 8.73
CA LEU A 149 9.89 9.79 9.06
C LEU A 149 10.90 8.80 8.51
N LEU A 150 11.39 8.99 7.28
CA LEU A 150 12.39 8.12 6.68
C LEU A 150 13.68 8.10 7.50
N VAL A 151 14.16 9.27 7.94
CA VAL A 151 15.35 9.37 8.80
C VAL A 151 15.07 8.82 10.19
N ALA A 152 13.96 9.20 10.83
CA ALA A 152 13.62 8.78 12.19
C ALA A 152 13.44 7.26 12.29
N CYS A 153 12.71 6.65 11.36
CA CYS A 153 12.53 5.20 11.32
C CYS A 153 13.84 4.47 10.99
N ALA A 154 14.68 5.02 10.09
CA ALA A 154 16.00 4.44 9.82
C ALA A 154 16.92 4.47 11.04
N LEU A 155 16.99 5.61 11.74
CA LEU A 155 17.75 5.75 12.97
C LEU A 155 17.22 4.83 14.08
N TRP A 156 15.90 4.78 14.27
CA TRP A 156 15.27 3.88 15.23
C TRP A 156 15.58 2.42 14.93
N SER A 157 15.48 2.02 13.66
CA SER A 157 15.79 0.66 13.20
C SER A 157 17.24 0.29 13.49
N ALA A 158 18.17 1.22 13.26
CA ALA A 158 19.60 0.99 13.50
C ALA A 158 19.96 0.92 15.00
N LEU A 159 19.23 1.61 15.87
CA LEU A 159 19.55 1.73 17.29
C LEU A 159 18.76 0.75 18.19
N ILE A 160 17.48 0.54 17.90
CA ILE A 160 16.52 -0.15 18.79
C ILE A 160 15.91 -1.38 18.11
N GLY A 161 15.71 -1.33 16.79
CA GLY A 161 15.10 -2.42 16.03
C GLY A 161 13.64 -2.12 15.67
N ARG A 162 12.67 -2.92 16.14
CA ARG A 162 11.25 -2.81 15.73
C ARG A 162 10.61 -1.51 16.26
N GLY A 163 9.62 -1.02 15.53
CA GLY A 163 8.87 0.18 15.92
C GLY A 163 8.05 -0.03 17.21
N PRO A 164 7.85 1.02 18.01
CA PRO A 164 7.15 0.97 19.29
C PRO A 164 5.68 0.53 19.13
N LEU A 165 4.94 1.10 18.18
CA LEU A 165 3.52 0.77 18.00
C LEU A 165 3.33 -0.65 17.44
N GLU A 166 4.23 -1.10 16.58
CA GLU A 166 4.24 -2.49 16.09
C GLU A 166 4.48 -3.47 17.24
N THR A 167 5.37 -3.12 18.17
CA THR A 167 5.66 -3.96 19.34
C THR A 167 4.43 -4.07 20.25
N LEU A 168 3.69 -2.97 20.45
CA LEU A 168 2.45 -2.98 21.21
C LEU A 168 1.37 -3.80 20.50
N ALA A 169 1.20 -3.64 19.19
CA ALA A 169 0.24 -4.40 18.40
C ALA A 169 0.53 -5.91 18.42
N ALA A 170 1.80 -6.29 18.32
CA ALA A 170 2.22 -7.69 18.42
C ALA A 170 1.87 -8.29 19.80
N ARG A 171 2.20 -7.59 20.88
CA ARG A 171 1.87 -8.03 22.25
C ARG A 171 0.37 -8.18 22.48
N ALA A 172 -0.43 -7.26 21.96
CA ALA A 172 -1.89 -7.34 22.03
C ALA A 172 -2.43 -8.57 21.27
N GLY A 173 -1.86 -8.87 20.11
CA GLY A 173 -2.20 -10.06 19.32
C GLY A 173 -1.86 -11.37 20.06
N ASP A 174 -0.67 -11.44 20.66
CA ASP A 174 -0.24 -12.61 21.44
C ASP A 174 -1.15 -12.84 22.65
N ALA A 175 -1.50 -11.77 23.38
CA ALA A 175 -2.41 -11.84 24.51
C ALA A 175 -3.82 -12.32 24.10
N ALA A 176 -4.33 -11.85 22.95
CA ALA A 176 -5.62 -12.29 22.42
C ALA A 176 -5.61 -13.76 21.97
N ALA A 177 -4.48 -14.26 21.45
CA ALA A 177 -4.33 -15.65 21.06
C ALA A 177 -4.33 -16.60 22.27
N MET A 178 -3.76 -16.17 23.41
CA MET A 178 -3.77 -16.93 24.66
C MET A 178 -5.18 -17.03 25.30
N LEU A 179 -6.12 -16.17 24.90
CA LEU A 179 -7.51 -16.18 25.38
C LEU A 179 -8.42 -17.10 24.56
N ARG A 180 -7.90 -17.81 23.53
CA ARG A 180 -8.68 -18.81 22.80
C ARG A 180 -8.73 -20.12 23.62
N PRO A 181 -9.92 -20.60 24.00
CA PRO A 181 -10.10 -21.83 24.78
C PRO A 181 -9.72 -23.09 24.00
#